data_AF-D0NIH3-F1
#
_entry.id   AF-D0NIH3-F1
#
_cell.length_a   1.000
_cell.length_b   1.000
_cell.length_c   1.000
_cell.angle_alpha   90.00
_cell.angle_beta   90.00
_cell.angle_gamma   90.00
#
_symmetry.space_group_name_H-M   'P 1'
#
loop_
_entity.id
_entity.type
_entity.pdbx_description
1 polymer ?
#
loop_
_entity_poly.entity_id
_entity_poly.type
_entity_poly.pdbx_seq_one_letter_code
_entity_poly.pdbx_strand_id
1 'polypeptide(L)'
;MKRRGGEDLRMKYLEASPRDYWGAKDEKSYPLLKKVAQMVFAVPTSSAASERAWSIFDHIHSKRRNRLSVEKVERLAYIYINYGTIQSDDINLARHQSCPESVDILN
;
A
#
# COMPACT_ATOMS: atom_id res chain seq x y z
N MET A 1 30.91 -17.66 2.44
CA MET A 1 29.90 -17.77 3.53
C MET A 1 28.67 -18.50 2.99
N LYS A 2 28.54 -19.81 3.27
CA LYS A 2 27.48 -20.66 2.71
C LYS A 2 26.18 -20.38 3.47
N ARG A 3 25.19 -19.75 2.81
CA ARG A 3 23.91 -19.41 3.46
C ARG A 3 23.21 -20.71 3.87
N ARG A 4 22.77 -20.79 5.13
CA ARG A 4 22.24 -22.01 5.77
C ARG A 4 20.91 -22.54 5.21
N GLY A 5 20.35 -21.93 4.16
CA GLY A 5 19.19 -22.45 3.45
C GLY A 5 19.62 -22.96 2.08
N GLY A 6 19.61 -24.29 1.89
CA GLY A 6 19.86 -24.91 0.58
C GLY A 6 18.85 -24.47 -0.48
N GLU A 7 19.12 -24.82 -1.75
CA GLU A 7 18.29 -24.43 -2.91
C GLU A 7 16.82 -24.82 -2.74
N ASP A 8 16.53 -26.00 -2.18
CA ASP A 8 15.17 -26.52 -2.00
C ASP A 8 14.30 -25.62 -1.10
N LEU A 9 14.88 -25.11 -0.01
CA LEU A 9 14.19 -24.17 0.88
C LEU A 9 13.98 -22.82 0.19
N ARG A 10 14.89 -22.43 -0.71
CA ARG A 10 14.77 -21.20 -1.50
C ARG A 10 13.63 -21.32 -2.51
N MET A 11 13.54 -22.45 -3.21
CA MET A 11 12.47 -22.72 -4.17
C MET A 11 11.09 -22.77 -3.49
N LYS A 12 10.99 -23.36 -2.30
CA LYS A 12 9.73 -23.41 -1.53
C LYS A 12 9.13 -22.04 -1.18
N TYR A 13 9.97 -21.01 -1.03
CA TYR A 13 9.54 -19.67 -0.62
C TYR A 13 9.85 -18.61 -1.68
N LEU A 14 10.23 -19.01 -2.88
CA LEU A 14 10.54 -18.11 -3.98
C LEU A 14 9.28 -17.37 -4.47
N GLU A 15 8.13 -18.00 -4.32
CA GLU A 15 6.82 -17.46 -4.73
C GLU A 15 6.04 -16.82 -3.57
N ALA A 16 6.45 -17.04 -2.31
CA ALA A 16 5.77 -16.49 -1.15
C ALA A 16 6.25 -15.06 -0.88
N SER A 17 5.34 -14.13 -0.59
CA SER A 17 5.76 -12.81 -0.14
C SER A 17 6.53 -12.95 1.19
N PRO A 18 7.55 -12.10 1.46
CA PRO A 18 8.27 -12.13 2.74
C PRO A 18 7.33 -12.03 3.94
N ARG A 19 6.22 -11.32 3.81
CA ARG A 19 5.17 -11.24 4.83
C ARG A 19 4.52 -12.60 5.08
N ASP A 20 4.16 -13.35 4.04
CA ASP A 20 3.54 -14.68 4.16
C ASP A 20 4.51 -15.70 4.75
N TYR A 21 5.79 -15.64 4.36
CA TYR A 21 6.85 -16.45 4.96
C TYR A 21 6.89 -16.29 6.48
N TRP A 22 6.96 -15.04 6.97
CA TRP A 22 7.00 -14.76 8.40
C TRP A 22 5.66 -15.04 9.10
N GLY A 23 4.54 -14.90 8.40
CA GLY A 23 3.22 -15.29 8.89
C GLY A 23 3.12 -16.78 9.22
N ALA A 24 3.67 -17.62 8.34
CA ALA A 24 3.68 -19.08 8.49
C ALA A 24 4.66 -19.61 9.54
N LYS A 25 5.55 -18.78 10.10
CA LYS A 25 6.48 -19.21 11.16
C LYS A 25 5.80 -19.29 12.51
N ASP A 26 6.21 -20.31 13.27
CA ASP A 26 5.76 -20.48 14.64
C ASP A 26 6.19 -19.29 15.51
N GLU A 27 5.23 -18.72 16.23
CA GLU A 27 5.43 -17.55 17.07
C GLU A 27 6.26 -17.89 18.32
N LYS A 28 6.17 -19.13 18.83
CA LYS A 28 6.96 -19.55 20.00
C LYS A 28 8.45 -19.61 19.71
N SER A 29 8.80 -19.96 18.48
CA SER A 29 10.19 -20.04 18.02
C SER A 29 10.82 -18.66 17.81
N TYR A 30 10.04 -17.65 17.40
CA TYR A 30 10.54 -16.31 17.04
C TYR A 30 9.59 -15.17 17.44
N PRO A 31 9.29 -14.97 18.74
CA PRO A 31 8.20 -14.10 19.18
C PRO A 31 8.43 -12.62 18.88
N LEU A 32 9.67 -12.13 19.01
CA LEU A 32 10.01 -10.73 18.72
C LEU A 32 10.29 -10.51 17.23
N LEU A 33 11.05 -11.42 16.62
CA LEU A 33 11.49 -11.28 15.24
C LEU A 33 10.31 -11.38 14.26
N LYS A 34 9.34 -12.25 14.52
CA LYS A 34 8.11 -12.34 13.71
C LYS A 34 7.34 -11.03 13.70
N LYS A 35 7.19 -10.38 14.85
CA LYS A 35 6.49 -9.08 14.97
C LYS A 35 7.21 -7.98 14.19
N VAL A 36 8.53 -7.87 14.36
CA VAL A 36 9.34 -6.89 13.61
C VAL A 36 9.25 -7.15 12.11
N ALA A 37 9.38 -8.41 11.67
CA ALA A 37 9.29 -8.75 10.26
C ALA A 37 7.90 -8.42 9.67
N GLN A 38 6.81 -8.71 10.38
CA GLN A 38 5.46 -8.36 9.95
C GLN A 38 5.28 -6.85 9.78
N MET A 39 5.84 -6.03 10.69
CA MET A 39 5.80 -4.56 10.56
C MET A 39 6.63 -4.07 9.39
N VAL A 40 7.89 -4.52 9.28
CA VAL A 40 8.81 -4.08 8.21
C VAL A 40 8.26 -4.44 6.83
N PHE A 41 7.78 -5.66 6.64
CA PHE A 41 7.17 -6.09 5.39
C PHE A 41 5.73 -5.59 5.20
N ALA A 42 5.21 -4.78 6.14
CA ALA A 42 3.97 -4.05 5.95
C ALA A 42 4.15 -2.65 5.39
N VAL A 43 5.35 -2.09 5.50
CA VAL A 43 5.64 -0.75 5.00
C VAL A 43 5.89 -0.82 3.48
N PRO A 44 5.20 -0.01 2.67
CA PRO A 44 5.53 0.15 1.26
C PRO A 44 6.94 0.72 1.12
N THR A 45 7.75 0.17 0.20
CA THR A 45 9.15 0.62 0.02
C THR A 45 9.29 1.89 -0.82
N SER A 46 8.21 2.38 -1.44
CA SER A 46 8.24 3.54 -2.36
C SER A 46 7.31 4.65 -1.90
N SER A 47 7.70 5.90 -2.21
CA SER A 47 6.86 7.09 -2.01
C SER A 47 5.63 7.13 -2.91
N ALA A 48 5.61 6.34 -3.98
CA ALA A 48 4.52 6.32 -4.96
C ALA A 48 3.14 6.06 -4.33
N ALA A 49 3.05 5.26 -3.26
CA ALA A 49 1.80 5.06 -2.53
C ALA A 49 1.31 6.35 -1.86
N SER A 50 2.23 7.09 -1.23
CA SER A 50 1.96 8.39 -0.60
C SER A 50 1.64 9.46 -1.63
N GLU A 51 2.36 9.52 -2.76
CA GLU A 51 2.10 10.46 -3.86
C GLU A 51 0.69 10.27 -4.44
N ARG A 52 0.25 9.03 -4.65
CA ARG A 52 -1.13 8.74 -5.08
C ARG A 52 -2.16 9.20 -4.05
N ALA A 53 -1.90 8.98 -2.75
CA ALA A 53 -2.79 9.45 -1.69
C ALA A 53 -2.90 10.98 -1.71
N TRP A 54 -1.78 11.70 -1.83
CA TRP A 54 -1.76 13.16 -1.89
C TRP A 54 -2.41 13.72 -3.15
N SER A 55 -2.24 13.07 -4.30
CA SER A 55 -2.96 13.44 -5.53
C SER A 55 -4.49 13.34 -5.36
N ILE A 56 -4.97 12.33 -4.61
CA ILE A 56 -6.40 12.20 -4.27
C ILE A 56 -6.85 13.36 -3.37
N PHE A 57 -6.06 13.73 -2.36
CA PHE A 57 -6.36 14.89 -1.51
C PHE A 57 -6.43 16.19 -2.32
N ASP A 58 -5.49 16.43 -3.23
CA ASP A 58 -5.49 17.62 -4.10
C ASP A 58 -6.68 17.63 -5.05
N HIS A 59 -7.06 16.45 -5.57
CA HIS A 59 -8.29 16.31 -6.35
C HIS A 59 -9.51 16.70 -5.50
N ILE A 60 -9.69 16.13 -4.32
CA ILE A 60 -10.86 16.38 -3.46
C ILE A 60 -10.92 17.85 -3.03
N HIS A 61 -9.77 18.42 -2.65
CA HIS A 61 -9.66 19.77 -2.10
C HIS A 61 -8.73 20.63 -2.95
N SER A 62 -9.32 21.23 -3.98
CA SER A 62 -8.64 22.15 -4.90
C SER A 62 -9.01 23.60 -4.62
N LYS A 63 -8.25 24.56 -5.17
CA LYS A 63 -8.54 26.01 -5.04
C LYS A 63 -9.98 26.39 -5.40
N ARG A 64 -10.58 25.68 -6.37
CA ARG A 64 -11.99 25.87 -6.80
C ARG A 64 -13.02 25.13 -5.92
N ARG A 65 -12.62 24.07 -5.21
CA ARG A 65 -13.47 23.21 -4.37
C ARG A 65 -13.01 23.21 -2.89
N ASN A 66 -12.87 24.39 -2.29
CA ASN A 66 -12.27 24.59 -0.97
C ASN A 66 -13.28 24.75 0.20
N ARG A 67 -14.58 24.48 -0.04
CA ARG A 67 -15.65 24.65 0.97
C ARG A 67 -15.90 23.41 1.83
N LEU A 68 -14.93 22.50 1.91
CA LEU A 68 -15.04 21.26 2.68
C LEU A 68 -14.29 21.41 4.01
N SER A 69 -14.86 20.91 5.10
CA SER A 69 -14.11 20.77 6.35
C SER A 69 -13.04 19.69 6.21
N VAL A 70 -11.96 19.81 6.98
CA VAL A 70 -10.85 18.84 7.01
C VAL A 70 -11.38 17.42 7.24
N GLU A 71 -12.25 17.23 8.23
CA GLU A 71 -12.88 15.95 8.55
C GLU A 71 -13.64 15.35 7.35
N LYS A 72 -14.30 16.19 6.54
CA LYS A 72 -15.03 15.73 5.35
C LYS A 72 -14.09 15.34 4.22
N VAL A 73 -12.99 16.08 4.04
CA VAL A 73 -11.94 15.74 3.08
C VAL A 73 -11.30 14.40 3.45
N GLU A 74 -10.94 14.19 4.71
CA GLU A 74 -10.34 12.95 5.21
C GLU A 74 -11.27 11.74 4.99
N ARG A 75 -12.57 11.87 5.32
CA ARG A 75 -13.55 10.80 5.05
C ARG A 75 -13.67 10.47 3.56
N LEU A 76 -13.72 11.49 2.71
CA LEU A 76 -13.81 11.28 1.26
C LEU A 76 -12.55 10.63 0.71
N ALA A 77 -11.37 11.05 1.16
CA ALA A 77 -10.10 10.45 0.78
C ALA A 77 -10.03 8.98 1.23
N TYR A 78 -10.45 8.68 2.46
CA TYR A 78 -10.52 7.31 2.96
C TYR A 78 -11.41 6.42 2.08
N ILE A 79 -12.63 6.88 1.77
CA ILE A 79 -13.55 6.14 0.90
C ILE A 79 -12.94 5.94 -0.48
N TYR A 80 -12.33 6.98 -1.06
CA TYR A 80 -11.75 6.91 -2.41
C TYR A 80 -10.57 5.93 -2.47
N ILE A 81 -9.64 6.01 -1.51
CA ILE A 81 -8.45 5.16 -1.44
C ILE A 81 -8.84 3.68 -1.23
N ASN A 82 -9.81 3.42 -0.35
CA ASN A 82 -10.15 2.06 0.08
C ASN A 82 -11.37 1.48 -0.66
N TYR A 83 -11.92 2.18 -1.65
CA TYR A 83 -13.18 1.82 -2.31
C TYR A 83 -13.21 0.35 -2.78
N GLY A 84 -12.16 -0.09 -3.48
CA GLY A 84 -12.05 -1.46 -4.00
C GLY A 84 -11.73 -2.54 -2.96
N THR A 85 -11.42 -2.15 -1.72
CA THR A 85 -11.31 -3.10 -0.60
C THR A 85 -12.59 -3.20 0.22
N ILE A 86 -13.44 -2.16 0.15
CA ILE A 86 -14.71 -2.07 0.89
C ILE A 86 -15.84 -2.69 0.08
N GLN A 87 -15.83 -2.50 -1.24
CA GLN A 87 -16.69 -3.24 -2.16
C GLN A 87 -15.91 -4.47 -2.60
N SER A 88 -16.42 -5.65 -2.28
CA SER A 88 -15.89 -6.97 -2.69
C SER A 88 -16.00 -7.21 -4.21
N ASP A 89 -15.86 -6.16 -5.01
CA ASP A 89 -15.90 -6.16 -6.46
C ASP A 89 -14.46 -6.25 -6.99
N ASP A 90 -14.28 -6.98 -8.09
CA ASP A 90 -12.98 -7.10 -8.77
C ASP A 90 -12.38 -5.71 -8.99
N ILE A 91 -11.18 -5.51 -8.41
CA ILE A 91 -10.45 -4.23 -8.43
C ILE A 91 -10.35 -3.74 -9.88
N ASN A 92 -11.18 -2.77 -10.25
CA ASN A 92 -11.13 -2.16 -11.57
C ASN A 92 -9.85 -1.32 -11.67
N LEU A 93 -8.78 -1.94 -12.20
CA LEU A 93 -7.46 -1.33 -12.42
C LEU A 93 -7.55 0.01 -13.19
N ALA A 94 -8.56 0.16 -14.04
CA ALA A 94 -8.85 1.39 -14.78
C ALA A 94 -9.09 2.63 -13.89
N ARG A 95 -9.67 2.46 -12.68
CA ARG A 95 -9.86 3.59 -11.75
C ARG A 95 -8.55 4.05 -11.11
N HIS A 96 -7.58 3.14 -10.97
CA HIS A 96 -6.27 3.43 -10.39
C HIS A 96 -5.38 4.26 -11.34
N GLN A 97 -5.71 4.26 -12.64
CA GLN A 97 -5.04 5.04 -13.69
C GLN A 97 -5.70 6.40 -13.93
N SER A 98 -6.87 6.66 -13.36
CA SER A 98 -7.57 7.95 -13.48
C SER A 98 -7.02 8.98 -12.48
N CYS A 99 -5.69 9.04 -12.29
CA CYS A 99 -5.12 10.29 -11.81
C CYS A 99 -5.32 11.28 -12.97
N PRO A 100 -5.94 12.44 -12.76
CA PRO A 100 -5.86 13.48 -13.76
C PRO A 100 -4.38 13.82 -13.88
N GLU A 101 -3.81 13.69 -15.09
CA GLU A 101 -2.47 14.17 -15.37
C GLU A 101 -2.36 15.60 -14.82
N SER A 102 -1.35 15.86 -13.97
CA SER A 102 -1.03 17.23 -13.62
C SER A 102 -0.64 17.90 -14.93
N VAL A 103 -1.50 18.78 -15.42
CA VAL A 103 -1.14 19.67 -16.52
C VAL A 103 -0.13 20.64 -15.92
N ASP A 104 1.14 20.24 -15.95
CA ASP A 104 2.26 21.11 -15.62
C ASP A 104 2.30 22.19 -16.69
N ILE A 105 1.59 23.29 -16.44
CA ILE A 105 1.68 24.50 -17.25
C ILE A 105 3.04 25.11 -16.93
N LEU A 106 4.04 24.77 -17.76
CA LEU A 106 5.29 25.51 -17.90
C LEU A 106 4.96 26.96 -18.25
N ASN A 107 5.29 27.88 -17.36
CA ASN A 107 5.47 29.30 -17.65
C ASN A 107 6.94 29.65 -17.50
#